data_AF-A0A9E1IGV8-F1
#
_entry.id   AF-A0A9E1IGV8-F1
#
_cell.length_a   1.000
_cell.length_b   1.000
_cell.length_c   1.000
_cell.angle_alpha   90.00
_cell.angle_beta   90.00
_cell.angle_gamma   90.00
#
_symmetry.space_group_name_H-M   'P 1'
#
loop_
_entity.id
_entity.type
_entity.pdbx_description
1 polymer ?
#
loop_
_entity_poly.entity_id
_entity_poly.type
_entity_poly.pdbx_seq_one_letter_code
_entity_poly.pdbx_strand_id
1 'polypeptide(L)'
;KVDGFGVIIPPDAQTWAIEVLEKEVASLVEQLRNGELTWDKAVADHDQAKLSPVLSKKAFHQDELAPALDAVVFEAPVGEVQNPVAMGSVIAVVKVIERAMGQGDVRSFEEANSDIQQRLFEKKLADAETEWYQRARRQAAVQVLLET
;
A
#
# COMPACT_ATOMS: atom_id res chain seq x y z
N LYS A 1 -5.00 15.29 -0.70
CA LYS A 1 -4.85 15.18 0.76
C LYS A 1 -5.51 13.91 1.24
N VAL A 2 -4.83 13.15 2.09
CA VAL A 2 -5.27 11.86 2.61
C VAL A 2 -5.20 11.91 4.12
N ASP A 3 -6.10 11.20 4.80
CA ASP A 3 -5.94 10.83 6.20
C ASP A 3 -5.86 9.31 6.30
N GLY A 4 -5.15 8.80 7.30
CA GLY A 4 -5.10 7.37 7.56
C GLY A 4 -4.58 7.03 8.94
N PHE A 5 -4.82 5.80 9.36
CA PHE A 5 -4.22 5.21 10.57
C PHE A 5 -3.89 3.74 10.30
N GLY A 6 -3.04 3.14 11.12
CA GLY A 6 -2.59 1.77 10.93
C GLY A 6 -2.68 0.93 12.20
N VAL A 7 -3.18 -0.28 12.05
CA VAL A 7 -3.21 -1.32 13.09
C VAL A 7 -2.07 -2.30 12.82
N ILE A 8 -1.28 -2.64 13.84
CA ILE A 8 -0.13 -3.54 13.68
C ILE A 8 -0.63 -4.99 13.66
N ILE A 9 -0.12 -5.77 12.71
CA ILE A 9 -0.24 -7.22 12.70
C ILE A 9 0.95 -7.77 13.50
N PRO A 10 0.72 -8.51 14.61
CA PRO A 10 1.79 -9.10 15.38
C PRO A 10 2.64 -10.05 14.51
N PRO A 11 3.98 -10.02 14.62
CA PRO A 11 4.86 -10.78 13.73
C PRO A 11 4.75 -12.30 13.90
N ASP A 12 4.24 -12.75 15.05
CA ASP A 12 3.98 -14.14 15.42
C ASP A 12 2.50 -14.52 15.36
N ALA A 13 1.65 -13.64 14.80
CA ALA A 13 0.22 -13.89 14.66
C ALA A 13 -0.03 -15.12 13.76
N GLN A 14 -0.86 -16.03 14.25
CA GLN A 14 -1.36 -17.15 13.45
C GLN A 14 -2.35 -16.64 12.41
N THR A 15 -2.52 -17.36 11.29
CA THR A 15 -3.41 -16.96 10.19
C THR A 15 -4.82 -16.62 10.65
N TRP A 16 -5.41 -17.42 11.55
CA TRP A 16 -6.75 -17.16 12.07
C TRP A 16 -6.81 -15.86 12.91
N ALA A 17 -5.73 -15.50 13.60
CA ALA A 17 -5.67 -14.26 14.38
C ALA A 17 -5.56 -13.04 13.46
N ILE A 18 -4.87 -13.17 12.33
CA ILE A 18 -4.82 -12.14 11.29
C ILE A 18 -6.22 -11.95 10.68
N GLU A 19 -6.91 -13.03 10.33
CA GLU A 19 -8.28 -12.95 9.79
C GLU A 19 -9.28 -12.31 10.77
N VAL A 20 -9.13 -12.58 12.07
CA VAL A 20 -9.92 -11.93 13.12
C VAL A 20 -9.62 -10.44 13.16
N LEU A 21 -8.34 -10.07 13.15
CA LEU A 21 -7.91 -8.67 13.16
C LEU A 21 -8.43 -7.92 11.91
N GLU A 22 -8.36 -8.53 10.73
CA GLU A 22 -8.91 -7.96 9.49
C GLU A 22 -10.43 -7.71 9.60
N LYS A 23 -11.18 -8.64 10.19
CA LYS A 23 -12.61 -8.49 10.44
C LYS A 23 -12.91 -7.39 11.46
N GLU A 24 -12.11 -7.28 12.50
CA GLU A 24 -12.23 -6.20 13.49
C GLU A 24 -11.99 -4.84 12.83
N VAL A 25 -10.94 -4.70 12.03
CA VAL A 25 -10.65 -3.46 11.30
C VAL A 25 -11.73 -3.16 10.25
N ALA A 26 -12.29 -4.17 9.58
CA ALA A 26 -13.42 -4.00 8.68
C ALA A 26 -14.67 -3.49 9.41
N SER A 27 -14.95 -4.00 10.61
CA SER A 27 -16.04 -3.50 11.46
C SER A 27 -15.82 -2.03 11.87
N LEU A 28 -14.58 -1.65 12.18
CA LEU A 28 -14.23 -0.25 12.47
C LEU A 28 -14.50 0.66 11.26
N VAL A 29 -14.17 0.21 10.04
CA VAL A 29 -14.48 0.94 8.81
C VAL A 29 -15.98 1.16 8.66
N GLU A 30 -16.81 0.15 8.91
CA GLU A 30 -18.27 0.31 8.84
C GLU A 30 -18.80 1.30 9.89
N GLN A 31 -18.28 1.26 11.12
CA GLN A 31 -18.64 2.24 12.15
C GLN A 31 -18.24 3.67 11.75
N LEU A 32 -17.11 3.84 11.08
CA LEU A 32 -16.66 5.12 10.54
C LEU A 32 -17.55 5.62 9.38
N ARG A 33 -17.99 4.72 8.50
CA ARG A 33 -18.89 5.05 7.38
C ARG A 33 -20.28 5.44 7.87
N ASN A 34 -20.79 4.75 8.88
CA ASN A 34 -22.11 4.99 9.47
C ASN A 34 -22.12 6.17 10.47
N GLY A 35 -20.94 6.71 10.83
CA GLY A 35 -20.80 7.83 11.76
C GLY A 35 -20.97 7.44 13.23
N GLU A 36 -20.98 6.14 13.56
CA GLU A 36 -21.01 5.63 14.93
C GLU A 36 -19.66 5.86 15.65
N LEU A 37 -18.58 5.84 14.88
CA LEU A 37 -17.22 6.17 15.32
C LEU A 37 -16.74 7.43 14.58
N THR A 38 -16.16 8.38 15.31
CA THR A 38 -15.53 9.55 14.68
C THR A 38 -14.10 9.22 14.26
N TRP A 39 -13.63 9.88 13.21
CA TRP A 39 -12.28 9.69 12.70
C TRP A 39 -11.19 9.96 13.75
N ASP A 40 -11.31 11.07 14.49
CA ASP A 40 -10.35 11.45 15.52
C ASP A 40 -10.28 10.41 16.64
N LYS A 41 -11.42 9.84 17.02
CA LYS A 41 -11.47 8.78 18.03
C LYS A 41 -10.83 7.49 17.50
N ALA A 42 -11.09 7.13 16.26
CA ALA A 42 -10.49 5.95 15.65
C ALA A 42 -8.95 6.06 15.60
N VAL A 43 -8.42 7.23 15.23
CA VAL A 43 -6.98 7.50 15.26
C VAL A 43 -6.43 7.39 16.69
N ALA A 44 -7.09 8.02 17.67
CA ALA A 44 -6.62 8.03 19.05
C ALA A 44 -6.58 6.63 19.68
N ASP A 45 -7.59 5.80 19.40
CA ASP A 45 -7.77 4.51 20.05
C ASP A 45 -7.07 3.36 19.29
N HIS A 46 -6.87 3.49 17.96
CA HIS A 46 -6.45 2.37 17.10
C HIS A 46 -5.19 2.61 16.25
N ASP A 47 -4.61 3.81 16.18
CA ASP A 47 -3.38 4.07 15.40
C ASP A 47 -2.12 3.52 16.08
N GLN A 48 -1.98 2.20 16.11
CA GLN A 48 -0.84 1.51 16.71
C GLN A 48 0.44 1.69 15.88
N ALA A 49 0.30 1.75 14.56
CA ALA A 49 1.42 1.91 13.62
C ALA A 49 1.89 3.36 13.49
N LYS A 50 1.21 4.31 14.14
CA LYS A 50 1.50 5.76 14.06
C LYS A 50 1.52 6.25 12.61
N LEU A 51 0.57 5.78 11.82
CA LEU A 51 0.45 6.15 10.41
C LEU A 51 -0.23 7.51 10.23
N SER A 52 -1.02 7.95 11.21
CA SER A 52 -1.73 9.24 11.17
C SER A 52 -0.81 10.45 11.03
N PRO A 53 0.28 10.61 11.80
CA PRO A 53 1.22 11.72 11.61
C PRO A 53 1.91 11.72 10.24
N VAL A 54 2.01 10.56 9.59
CA VAL A 54 2.62 10.41 8.27
C VAL A 54 1.66 10.87 7.19
N LEU A 55 0.39 10.43 7.26
CA LEU A 55 -0.58 10.65 6.20
C LEU A 55 -1.41 11.94 6.38
N SER A 56 -1.76 12.28 7.62
CA SER A 56 -2.86 13.22 7.90
C SER A 56 -2.72 14.57 7.21
N LYS A 57 -3.73 14.91 6.41
CA LYS A 57 -3.87 16.14 5.62
C LYS A 57 -2.71 16.41 4.65
N LYS A 58 -1.84 15.44 4.38
CA LYS A 58 -0.74 15.59 3.42
C LYS A 58 -1.17 15.21 2.01
N ALA A 59 -0.55 15.87 1.04
CA ALA A 59 -0.67 15.50 -0.37
C ALA A 59 0.40 14.46 -0.71
N PHE A 60 0.04 13.55 -1.61
CA PHE A 60 0.90 12.50 -2.13
C PHE A 60 0.73 12.45 -3.64
N HIS A 61 1.80 12.11 -4.34
CA HIS A 61 1.80 11.72 -5.75
C HIS A 61 1.75 10.20 -5.87
N GLN A 62 1.37 9.74 -7.06
CA GLN A 62 1.38 8.31 -7.38
C GLN A 62 2.81 7.77 -7.21
N ASP A 63 2.94 6.57 -6.65
CA ASP A 63 4.19 5.89 -6.30
C ASP A 63 4.96 6.46 -5.09
N GLU A 64 4.42 7.45 -4.36
CA GLU A 64 5.01 7.90 -3.08
C GLU A 64 4.54 7.07 -1.87
N LEU A 65 3.48 6.28 -2.06
CA LEU A 65 2.90 5.40 -1.06
C LEU A 65 3.29 3.94 -1.31
N ALA A 66 3.07 3.08 -0.31
CA ALA A 66 3.19 1.64 -0.51
C ALA A 66 2.25 1.18 -1.65
N PRO A 67 2.65 0.27 -2.55
CA PRO A 67 1.89 -0.04 -3.77
C PRO A 67 0.41 -0.41 -3.53
N ALA A 68 0.14 -1.17 -2.45
CA ALA A 68 -1.23 -1.55 -2.08
C ALA A 68 -2.07 -0.35 -1.63
N LEU A 69 -1.44 0.63 -0.97
CA LEU A 69 -2.11 1.82 -0.49
C LEU A 69 -2.29 2.87 -1.60
N ASP A 70 -1.29 2.98 -2.47
CA ASP A 70 -1.29 3.90 -3.60
C ASP A 70 -2.49 3.65 -4.52
N ALA A 71 -2.69 2.40 -4.97
CA ALA A 71 -3.83 2.03 -5.80
C ALA A 71 -5.17 2.43 -5.17
N VAL A 72 -5.35 2.11 -3.89
CA VAL A 72 -6.59 2.42 -3.15
C VAL A 72 -6.78 3.94 -3.01
N VAL A 73 -5.75 4.68 -2.62
CA VAL A 73 -5.83 6.14 -2.44
C VAL A 73 -6.10 6.85 -3.75
N PHE A 74 -5.54 6.41 -4.88
CA PHE A 74 -5.71 7.09 -6.17
C PHE A 74 -6.99 6.71 -6.91
N GLU A 75 -7.58 5.55 -6.66
CA GLU A 75 -8.85 5.13 -7.23
C GLU A 75 -10.07 5.53 -6.38
N ALA A 76 -9.89 5.72 -5.06
CA ALA A 76 -10.95 6.00 -4.11
C ALA A 76 -11.76 7.29 -4.38
N PRO A 77 -13.08 7.30 -4.13
CA PRO A 77 -13.87 8.51 -4.06
C PRO A 77 -13.42 9.45 -2.93
N VAL A 78 -13.48 10.76 -3.19
CA VAL A 78 -13.19 11.78 -2.16
C VAL A 78 -14.27 11.77 -1.09
N GLY A 79 -13.86 11.75 0.17
CA GLY A 79 -14.74 11.79 1.34
C GLY A 79 -15.11 10.41 1.90
N GLU A 80 -14.83 9.33 1.16
CA GLU A 80 -15.19 7.97 1.55
C GLU A 80 -14.04 7.26 2.28
N VAL A 81 -14.39 6.57 3.37
CA VAL A 81 -13.47 5.69 4.10
C VAL A 81 -13.31 4.40 3.30
N GLN A 82 -12.07 4.05 2.99
CA GLN A 82 -11.75 2.87 2.18
C GLN A 82 -11.72 1.60 3.02
N ASN A 83 -11.83 0.46 2.34
CA ASN A 83 -11.68 -0.84 2.97
C ASN A 83 -10.27 -0.98 3.58
N PRO A 84 -10.09 -1.84 4.60
CA PRO A 84 -8.79 -2.07 5.20
C PRO A 84 -7.78 -2.59 4.16
N VAL A 85 -6.57 -2.04 4.17
CA VAL A 85 -5.49 -2.38 3.25
C VAL A 85 -4.36 -3.05 4.01
N ALA A 86 -4.13 -4.34 3.76
CA ALA A 86 -3.01 -5.06 4.34
C ALA A 86 -1.70 -4.68 3.65
N MET A 87 -0.70 -4.26 4.45
CA MET A 87 0.62 -3.82 4.02
C MET A 87 1.71 -4.57 4.80
N GLY A 88 1.76 -5.90 4.64
CA GLY A 88 2.71 -6.73 5.36
C GLY A 88 2.36 -6.83 6.85
N SER A 89 3.00 -6.03 7.70
CA SER A 89 2.81 -6.05 9.17
C SER A 89 1.84 -4.99 9.68
N VAL A 90 1.13 -4.28 8.80
CA VAL A 90 0.18 -3.22 9.17
C VAL A 90 -1.07 -3.34 8.31
N ILE A 91 -2.25 -3.15 8.92
CA ILE A 91 -3.52 -2.93 8.23
C ILE A 91 -3.81 -1.44 8.28
N ALA A 92 -3.80 -0.77 7.13
CA ALA A 92 -4.11 0.65 7.03
C ALA A 92 -5.59 0.87 6.72
N VAL A 93 -6.15 1.90 7.35
CA VAL A 93 -7.45 2.47 6.99
C VAL A 93 -7.21 3.89 6.52
N VAL A 94 -7.76 4.23 5.35
CA VAL A 94 -7.54 5.54 4.73
C VAL A 94 -8.81 6.19 4.22
N LYS A 95 -8.77 7.52 4.16
CA LYS A 95 -9.81 8.36 3.60
C LYS A 95 -9.17 9.46 2.77
N VAL A 96 -9.64 9.61 1.53
CA VAL A 96 -9.22 10.73 0.68
C VAL A 96 -10.03 11.96 1.09
N ILE A 97 -9.37 13.02 1.55
CA ILE A 97 -10.05 14.25 2.01
C ILE A 97 -10.33 15.18 0.82
N GLU A 98 -9.35 15.28 -0.07
CA GLU A 98 -9.32 16.28 -1.12
C GLU A 98 -8.43 15.78 -2.24
N ARG A 99 -8.87 15.90 -3.49
CA ARG A 99 -7.97 15.79 -4.63
C ARG A 99 -7.68 17.20 -5.11
N ALA A 100 -6.41 17.56 -5.23
CA ALA A 100 -6.04 18.75 -5.95
C ALA A 100 -6.37 18.46 -7.42
N MET A 101 -7.57 18.86 -7.87
CA MET A 101 -7.85 18.93 -9.29
C MET A 101 -6.91 19.99 -9.83
N GLY A 102 -5.88 19.57 -10.57
CA GLY A 102 -5.21 20.48 -11.47
C GLY A 102 -6.28 21.07 -12.39
N GLN A 103 -6.59 22.35 -12.21
CA GLN A 103 -7.22 23.12 -13.27
C GLN A 103 -6.26 23.03 -14.46
N GLY A 104 -6.56 22.15 -15.41
CA GLY A 104 -6.02 22.21 -16.77
C GLY A 104 -4.68 21.54 -17.04
N ASP A 105 -4.42 20.31 -16.57
CA ASP A 105 -3.35 19.53 -17.20
C ASP A 105 -3.61 18.02 -17.10
N VAL A 106 -4.57 17.55 -17.89
CA VAL A 106 -4.41 16.23 -18.49
C VAL A 106 -3.20 16.40 -19.41
N ARG A 107 -1.98 16.19 -18.89
CA ARG A 107 -0.79 16.16 -19.74
C ARG A 107 -1.10 15.21 -20.88
N SER A 108 -0.99 15.72 -22.09
CA SER A 108 -1.27 14.94 -23.28
C SER A 108 -0.38 13.69 -23.29
N PHE A 109 -0.90 12.59 -23.82
CA PHE A 109 -0.23 11.29 -23.89
C PHE A 109 1.23 11.37 -24.44
N GLU A 110 1.56 12.42 -25.20
CA GLU A 110 2.90 12.69 -25.71
C GLU A 110 3.93 13.07 -24.64
N GLU A 111 3.57 13.74 -23.54
CA GLU A 111 4.53 14.13 -22.49
C GLU A 111 4.78 13.02 -21.46
N ALA A 112 3.81 12.12 -21.25
CA ALA A 112 3.95 10.98 -20.34
C ALA A 112 4.72 9.79 -20.94
N ASN A 113 4.94 9.79 -22.26
CA ASN A 113 5.52 8.64 -22.97
C ASN A 113 6.99 8.39 -22.60
N SER A 114 7.75 9.46 -22.35
CA SER A 114 9.17 9.37 -21.98
C SER A 114 9.37 8.74 -20.60
N ASP A 115 8.55 9.13 -19.61
CA ASP A 115 8.66 8.62 -18.23
C ASP A 115 8.08 7.20 -18.10
N ILE A 116 7.02 6.88 -18.85
CA ILE A 116 6.43 5.52 -18.87
C ILE A 116 7.41 4.54 -19.53
N GLN A 117 8.08 4.93 -20.62
CA GLN A 117 9.08 4.08 -21.27
C GLN A 117 10.28 3.81 -20.37
N GLN A 118 10.75 4.80 -19.60
CA GLN A 118 11.87 4.61 -18.68
C GLN A 118 11.52 3.65 -17.54
N ARG A 119 10.34 3.79 -16.93
CA ARG A 119 9.85 2.89 -15.87
C ARG A 119 9.60 1.46 -16.35
N LEU A 120 9.10 1.31 -17.59
CA LEU A 120 8.92 -0.02 -18.20
C LEU A 120 10.26 -0.69 -18.52
N PHE A 121 11.29 0.09 -18.85
CA PHE A 121 12.64 -0.40 -19.11
C PHE A 121 13.34 -0.85 -17.81
N GLU A 122 13.22 -0.08 -16.73
CA GLU A 122 13.75 -0.44 -15.40
C GLU A 122 13.08 -1.70 -14.82
N LYS A 123 11.76 -1.82 -14.97
CA LYS A 123 11.02 -3.02 -14.52
C LYS A 123 11.44 -4.28 -15.28
N LYS A 124 11.65 -4.18 -16.60
CA LYS A 124 12.17 -5.31 -17.41
C LYS A 124 13.61 -5.67 -17.07
N LEU A 125 14.42 -4.72 -16.60
CA LEU A 125 15.80 -4.97 -16.19
C LEU A 125 15.86 -5.72 -14.84
N ALA A 126 15.01 -5.35 -13.88
CA ALA A 126 14.91 -6.03 -12.59
C ALA A 126 14.38 -7.48 -12.70
N ASP A 127 13.42 -7.72 -13.61
CA ASP A 127 12.91 -9.07 -13.88
C ASP A 127 13.97 -9.94 -14.59
N ALA A 128 14.80 -9.36 -15.46
CA ALA A 128 15.89 -10.08 -16.12
C ALA A 128 17.03 -10.48 -15.16
N GLU A 129 17.34 -9.68 -14.14
CA GLU A 129 18.34 -10.04 -13.12
C GLU A 129 17.87 -11.21 -12.23
N THR A 130 16.59 -11.24 -11.86
CA THR A 130 16.04 -12.30 -11.01
C THR A 130 16.09 -13.67 -11.69
N GLU A 131 15.83 -13.73 -13.00
CA GLU A 131 15.98 -14.96 -13.77
C GLU A 131 17.44 -15.41 -13.91
N TRP A 132 18.40 -14.48 -14.01
CA TRP A 132 19.81 -14.80 -14.15
C TRP A 132 20.41 -15.34 -12.85
N TYR A 133 20.09 -14.76 -11.69
CA TYR A 133 20.51 -15.27 -10.38
C TYR A 133 19.94 -16.66 -10.05
N GLN A 134 18.70 -16.97 -10.43
CA GLN A 134 18.11 -18.29 -10.21
C GLN A 134 18.65 -19.37 -11.16
N ARG A 135 19.15 -19.00 -12.34
CA ARG A 135 19.80 -19.93 -13.28
C ARG A 135 21.23 -20.25 -12.82
N ALA A 136 21.99 -19.26 -12.36
CA ALA A 136 23.33 -19.46 -11.78
C ALA A 136 23.31 -20.31 -10.49
N ARG A 137 22.33 -20.09 -9.60
CA ARG A 137 22.21 -20.87 -8.35
C ARG A 137 21.85 -22.33 -8.59
N ARG A 138 21.06 -22.63 -9.62
CA ARG A 138 20.76 -24.01 -10.05
C ARG A 138 21.96 -24.72 -10.68
N GLN A 139 22.86 -24.00 -11.34
CA GLN A 139 24.10 -24.59 -11.87
C GLN A 139 25.18 -24.78 -10.79
N ALA A 140 25.25 -23.91 -9.78
CA ALA A 140 26.18 -24.05 -8.67
C ALA A 140 25.77 -25.15 -7.66
N ALA A 141 24.48 -25.37 -7.43
CA ALA A 141 23.99 -26.43 -6.53
C ALA A 141 24.20 -27.86 -7.08
N VAL A 142 24.43 -28.01 -8.38
CA VAL A 142 24.64 -29.34 -9.00
C VAL A 142 26.08 -29.82 -8.86
N GLN A 143 27.05 -28.94 -8.54
CA GLN A 143 28.46 -29.33 -8.38
C GLN A 143 28.84 -29.75 -6.95
N VAL A 144 27.99 -29.52 -5.94
CA VAL A 144 28.28 -29.83 -4.52
C VAL A 144 27.84 -31.25 -4.11
N LEU A 145 27.22 -32.02 -5.00
CA LEU A 145 26.73 -33.38 -4.71
C LEU A 145 27.46 -34.50 -5.49
N LEU A 146 28.58 -34.18 -6.14
CA LEU A 146 29.42 -35.15 -6.86
C LEU A 146 30.89 -34.96 -6.48
N GLU A 147 31.20 -34.92 -5.19
CA GLU A 147 32.54 -35.24 -4.67
C GLU A 147 32.45 -35.55 -3.17
N THR A 148 32.00 -36.76 -2.85
CA THR A 148 32.52 -37.55 -1.71
C THR A 148 32.27 -39.02 -1.95
#